data_AF-A0A662KHA3-F1
#
_entry.id   AF-A0A662KHA3-F1
#
_cell.length_a   1.000
_cell.length_b   1.000
_cell.length_c   1.000
_cell.angle_alpha   90.00
_cell.angle_beta   90.00
_cell.angle_gamma   90.00
#
_symmetry.space_group_name_H-M   'P 1'
#
loop_
_entity.id
_entity.type
_entity.pdbx_description
1 polymer ?
#
loop_
_entity_poly.entity_id
_entity_poly.type
_entity_poly.pdbx_seq_one_letter_code
_entity_poly.pdbx_strand_id
1 'polypeptide(L)'
;MSKKCILIGLDGVSPHFVLWLIEQGKLPNFQKMMEEGTFAPHCLSSLPTSTPENWTTIATGAWNGTHQVMSFQTFQPPELHGHWMAGYTSKESKAEFIWDAVERAGKRSILLKYPASHPPTMKTGVQVCGCHVRPCAHQIDGAHLFSTVEPRNAPLILREVSGKAELPKSKRPLLVGEMVFEARGLGGESVGAGLDERTALYGVPDAEEAKPKGVNLSTPVCKLVPPGKTFYLFVTSVEGDAYDKVIIAKDPSGHKKIAELVPGEWSSWLLEKFQTVDGVREGTLRFKLEELSGDGKVVKIYATQIMDVDHYTFPESVGRELYENVG
;
A
#
# COMPACT_ATOMS: atom_id res chain seq x y z
N MET A 1 -22.85 -28.88 -9.49
CA MET A 1 -21.97 -27.68 -9.52
C MET A 1 -20.51 -28.14 -9.49
N SER A 2 -19.63 -27.54 -10.26
CA SER A 2 -18.19 -27.77 -10.07
C SER A 2 -17.74 -27.18 -8.73
N LYS A 3 -16.86 -27.89 -8.01
CA LYS A 3 -16.25 -27.34 -6.79
C LYS A 3 -15.30 -26.20 -7.18
N LYS A 4 -15.37 -25.08 -6.47
CA LYS A 4 -14.41 -23.98 -6.59
C LYS A 4 -13.16 -24.32 -5.76
N CYS A 5 -11.99 -23.89 -6.21
CA CYS A 5 -10.73 -23.97 -5.47
C CYS A 5 -10.34 -22.57 -5.03
N ILE A 6 -9.91 -22.41 -3.79
CA ILE A 6 -9.39 -21.15 -3.25
C ILE A 6 -8.00 -21.43 -2.70
N LEU A 7 -7.01 -20.68 -3.18
CA LEU A 7 -5.66 -20.67 -2.64
C LEU A 7 -5.47 -19.41 -1.81
N ILE A 8 -5.18 -19.57 -0.53
CA ILE A 8 -4.83 -18.47 0.38
C ILE A 8 -3.37 -18.64 0.74
N GLY A 9 -2.54 -17.69 0.35
CA GLY A 9 -1.15 -17.65 0.77
C GLY A 9 -0.93 -16.62 1.86
N LEU A 10 -0.13 -16.97 2.86
CA LEU A 10 0.26 -16.10 3.96
C LEU A 10 1.78 -15.98 3.94
N ASP A 11 2.29 -14.77 3.71
CA ASP A 11 3.72 -14.54 3.54
C ASP A 11 4.47 -14.68 4.87
N GLY A 12 5.63 -15.36 4.84
CA GLY A 12 6.49 -15.55 6.01
C GLY A 12 5.87 -16.34 7.19
N VAL A 13 4.74 -17.02 7.00
CA VAL A 13 4.08 -17.74 8.09
C VAL A 13 4.82 -19.03 8.45
N SER A 14 5.30 -19.08 9.69
CA SER A 14 5.89 -20.28 10.28
C SER A 14 4.80 -21.22 10.82
N PRO A 15 4.80 -22.52 10.44
CA PRO A 15 3.85 -23.49 10.97
C PRO A 15 4.00 -23.67 12.49
N HIS A 16 5.21 -23.52 13.03
CA HIS A 16 5.44 -23.57 14.48
C HIS A 16 4.69 -22.45 15.22
N PHE A 17 4.70 -21.24 14.66
CA PHE A 17 3.99 -20.10 15.24
C PHE A 17 2.47 -20.26 15.18
N VAL A 18 1.95 -20.82 14.09
CA VAL A 18 0.52 -21.15 13.96
C VAL A 18 0.09 -22.17 15.01
N LEU A 19 0.83 -23.26 15.16
CA LEU A 19 0.57 -24.30 16.16
C LEU A 19 0.59 -23.72 17.58
N TRP A 20 1.62 -22.94 17.91
CA TRP A 20 1.71 -22.27 19.21
C TRP A 20 0.50 -21.37 19.49
N LEU A 21 0.04 -20.58 18.51
CA LEU A 21 -1.15 -19.74 18.68
C LEU A 21 -2.45 -20.54 18.79
N ILE A 22 -2.55 -21.71 18.16
CA ILE A 22 -3.68 -22.63 18.32
C ILE A 22 -3.72 -23.15 19.77
N GLU A 23 -2.58 -23.60 20.32
CA GLU A 23 -2.49 -24.07 21.71
C GLU A 23 -2.91 -23.00 22.72
N GLN A 24 -2.67 -21.72 22.42
CA GLN A 24 -3.11 -20.59 23.24
C GLN A 24 -4.59 -20.21 23.03
N GLY A 25 -5.34 -20.95 22.21
CA GLY A 25 -6.75 -20.68 21.90
C GLY A 25 -6.98 -19.45 21.02
N LYS A 26 -5.94 -18.93 20.34
CA LYS A 26 -6.01 -17.67 19.58
C LYS A 26 -6.39 -17.85 18.11
N LEU A 27 -6.27 -19.06 17.55
CA LEU A 27 -6.55 -19.35 16.14
C LEU A 27 -7.58 -20.50 15.96
N PRO A 28 -8.82 -20.36 16.46
CA PRO A 28 -9.82 -21.44 16.43
C PRO A 28 -10.21 -21.88 15.00
N ASN A 29 -10.18 -20.97 14.02
CA ASN A 29 -10.47 -21.33 12.63
C ASN A 29 -9.36 -22.16 11.98
N PHE A 30 -8.09 -21.89 12.31
CA PHE A 30 -6.98 -22.72 11.83
C PHE A 30 -7.04 -24.12 12.43
N GLN A 31 -7.31 -24.20 13.74
CA GLN A 31 -7.53 -25.48 14.41
C GLN A 31 -8.62 -26.31 13.71
N LYS A 32 -9.78 -25.71 13.47
CA LYS A 32 -10.89 -26.37 12.77
C LYS A 32 -10.48 -26.84 11.36
N MET A 33 -9.78 -26.01 10.58
CA MET A 33 -9.30 -26.40 9.24
C MET A 33 -8.32 -27.58 9.28
N MET A 34 -7.51 -27.68 10.34
CA MET A 34 -6.57 -28.79 10.53
C MET A 34 -7.28 -30.08 10.95
N GLU A 35 -8.30 -29.99 11.80
CA GLU A 35 -9.09 -31.13 12.28
C GLU A 35 -10.02 -31.70 11.20
N GLU A 36 -10.63 -30.83 10.38
CA GLU A 36 -11.55 -31.22 9.30
C GLU A 36 -10.85 -31.48 7.96
N GLY A 37 -9.55 -31.19 7.87
CA GLY A 37 -8.77 -31.21 6.64
C GLY A 37 -7.46 -31.99 6.73
N THR A 38 -6.51 -31.62 5.87
CA THR A 38 -5.16 -32.18 5.87
C THR A 38 -4.16 -31.10 6.21
N PHE A 39 -3.32 -31.36 7.22
CA PHE A 39 -2.23 -30.48 7.61
C PHE A 39 -0.88 -31.12 7.36
N ALA A 40 -0.01 -30.41 6.63
CA ALA A 40 1.39 -30.77 6.42
C ALA A 40 2.27 -29.70 7.06
N PRO A 41 2.90 -29.96 8.23
CA PRO A 41 3.70 -28.96 8.94
C PRO A 41 5.04 -28.64 8.26
N HIS A 42 5.52 -29.52 7.38
CA HIS A 42 6.84 -29.42 6.76
C HIS A 42 6.72 -29.51 5.25
N CYS A 43 6.49 -28.36 4.62
CA CYS A 43 6.56 -28.20 3.17
C CYS A 43 7.91 -27.60 2.80
N LEU A 44 8.64 -28.24 1.88
CA LEU A 44 9.88 -27.68 1.37
C LEU A 44 9.57 -26.45 0.52
N SER A 45 10.20 -25.33 0.88
CA SER A 45 10.19 -24.09 0.12
C SER A 45 11.15 -24.19 -1.07
N SER A 46 10.91 -23.37 -2.09
CA SER A 46 11.89 -23.14 -3.15
C SER A 46 13.15 -22.51 -2.56
N LEU A 47 14.34 -22.90 -3.03
CA LEU A 47 15.61 -22.30 -2.63
C LEU A 47 16.08 -21.32 -3.70
N PRO A 48 16.45 -20.06 -3.39
CA PRO A 48 16.44 -19.44 -2.06
C PRO A 48 15.01 -19.20 -1.52
N THR A 49 14.87 -19.22 -0.18
CA THR A 49 13.58 -19.09 0.52
C THR A 49 13.11 -17.63 0.58
N SER A 50 13.02 -16.98 -0.57
CA SER A 50 12.56 -15.60 -0.71
C SER A 50 11.17 -15.55 -1.35
N THR A 51 10.51 -14.42 -1.13
CA THR A 51 9.12 -14.18 -1.55
C THR A 51 8.91 -14.38 -3.07
N PRO A 52 9.61 -13.68 -3.99
CA PRO A 52 9.27 -13.74 -5.42
C PRO A 52 9.43 -15.15 -6.01
N GLU A 53 10.44 -15.89 -5.59
CA GLU A 53 10.73 -17.25 -6.03
C GLU A 53 9.66 -18.20 -5.54
N ASN A 54 9.31 -18.15 -4.26
CA ASN A 54 8.32 -19.05 -3.68
C ASN A 54 6.92 -18.82 -4.23
N TRP A 55 6.49 -17.57 -4.36
CA TRP A 55 5.19 -17.26 -4.95
C TRP A 55 5.11 -17.66 -6.43
N THR A 56 6.21 -17.53 -7.18
CA THR A 56 6.30 -18.01 -8.57
C THR A 56 6.31 -19.53 -8.63
N THR A 57 7.04 -20.22 -7.76
CA THR A 57 7.04 -21.68 -7.64
C THR A 57 5.63 -22.20 -7.33
N ILE A 58 4.90 -21.59 -6.39
CA ILE A 58 3.50 -21.97 -6.09
C ILE A 58 2.61 -21.77 -7.32
N ALA A 59 2.79 -20.66 -8.05
CA ALA A 59 1.95 -20.32 -9.18
C ALA A 59 2.22 -21.17 -10.43
N THR A 60 3.41 -21.73 -10.58
CA THR A 60 3.84 -22.44 -11.80
C THR A 60 4.02 -23.95 -11.57
N GLY A 61 4.18 -24.37 -10.32
CA GLY A 61 4.61 -25.73 -9.96
C GLY A 61 6.05 -26.05 -10.41
N ALA A 62 6.79 -25.06 -10.89
CA ALA A 62 8.12 -25.23 -11.47
C ALA A 62 9.21 -24.83 -10.47
N TRP A 63 10.40 -25.43 -10.59
CA TRP A 63 11.56 -25.05 -9.80
C TRP A 63 12.20 -23.76 -10.32
N ASN A 64 13.07 -23.16 -9.51
CA ASN A 64 13.70 -21.87 -9.77
C ASN A 64 14.45 -21.80 -11.13
N GLY A 65 15.14 -22.87 -11.52
CA GLY A 65 15.83 -22.99 -12.80
C GLY A 65 14.90 -23.13 -14.01
N THR A 66 13.62 -23.41 -13.81
CA THR A 66 12.63 -23.45 -14.89
C THR A 66 11.93 -22.11 -15.03
N HIS A 67 11.44 -21.52 -13.93
CA HIS A 67 10.76 -20.23 -13.99
C HIS A 67 11.70 -19.03 -14.03
N GLN A 68 12.99 -19.19 -13.68
CA GLN A 68 14.06 -18.17 -13.74
C GLN A 68 13.92 -16.95 -12.80
N VAL A 69 12.83 -16.84 -12.05
CA VAL A 69 12.73 -15.91 -10.91
C VAL A 69 13.56 -16.41 -9.72
N MET A 70 14.66 -15.73 -9.39
CA MET A 70 15.67 -16.22 -8.43
C MET A 70 15.97 -15.26 -7.26
N SER A 71 15.37 -14.06 -7.26
CA SER A 71 15.59 -13.01 -6.24
C SER A 71 14.54 -11.90 -6.37
N PHE A 72 14.48 -11.02 -5.37
CA PHE A 72 13.81 -9.71 -5.46
C PHE A 72 14.32 -8.88 -6.64
N GLN A 73 15.60 -9.06 -6.99
CA GLN A 73 16.23 -8.44 -8.15
C GLN A 73 16.82 -9.53 -9.05
N THR A 74 16.30 -9.68 -10.26
CA THR A 74 16.80 -10.61 -11.27
C THR A 74 17.72 -9.86 -12.22
N PHE A 75 18.96 -10.35 -12.40
CA PHE A 75 19.87 -9.79 -13.39
C PHE A 75 19.61 -10.45 -14.75
N GLN A 76 19.30 -9.65 -15.77
CA GLN A 76 19.22 -10.14 -17.13
C GLN A 76 20.61 -9.97 -17.81
N PRO A 77 21.20 -11.04 -18.36
CA PRO A 77 22.48 -10.96 -19.09
C PRO A 77 22.44 -9.91 -20.22
N PRO A 78 23.60 -9.42 -20.69
CA PRO A 78 23.70 -8.42 -21.76
C PRO A 78 22.91 -8.77 -23.03
N GLU A 79 22.79 -10.06 -23.36
CA GLU A 79 22.03 -10.58 -24.50
C GLU A 79 20.50 -10.46 -24.31
N LEU A 80 20.05 -10.16 -23.09
CA LEU A 80 18.67 -10.03 -22.64
C LEU A 80 18.43 -8.68 -21.96
N HIS A 81 19.01 -7.60 -22.48
CA HIS A 81 18.84 -6.21 -22.00
C HIS A 81 19.68 -5.77 -20.79
N GLY A 82 20.61 -6.56 -20.22
CA GLY A 82 21.69 -6.02 -19.38
C GLY A 82 21.27 -5.14 -18.18
N HIS A 83 20.12 -5.42 -17.56
CA HIS A 83 19.55 -4.61 -16.48
C HIS A 83 19.05 -5.46 -15.31
N TRP A 84 19.00 -4.85 -14.12
CA TRP A 84 18.36 -5.43 -12.94
C TRP A 84 16.85 -5.23 -13.00
N MET A 85 16.09 -6.32 -12.91
CA MET A 85 14.62 -6.33 -12.97
C MET A 85 14.03 -6.77 -11.63
N ALA A 86 12.80 -6.34 -11.34
CA ALA A 86 12.09 -6.83 -10.16
C ALA A 86 11.58 -8.25 -10.39
N GLY A 87 11.93 -9.21 -9.53
CA GLY A 87 11.47 -10.60 -9.63
C GLY A 87 9.97 -10.83 -9.37
N TYR A 88 9.17 -9.77 -9.37
CA TYR A 88 7.74 -9.78 -9.08
C TYR A 88 6.86 -9.48 -10.29
N THR A 89 7.45 -9.25 -11.46
CA THR A 89 6.67 -9.15 -12.69
C THR A 89 6.52 -10.52 -13.32
N SER A 90 5.31 -10.82 -13.80
CA SER A 90 5.03 -12.05 -14.54
C SER A 90 5.94 -12.23 -15.75
N LYS A 91 6.45 -11.12 -16.31
CA LYS A 91 7.38 -11.10 -17.46
C LYS A 91 8.71 -11.80 -17.18
N GLU A 92 9.16 -11.86 -15.92
CA GLU A 92 10.40 -12.53 -15.57
C GLU A 92 10.24 -14.06 -15.52
N SER A 93 9.01 -14.57 -15.35
CA SER A 93 8.76 -16.01 -15.35
C SER A 93 8.90 -16.60 -16.76
N LYS A 94 9.68 -17.68 -16.87
CA LYS A 94 9.75 -18.51 -18.09
C LYS A 94 8.84 -19.75 -18.05
N ALA A 95 8.12 -19.96 -16.95
CA ALA A 95 7.19 -21.08 -16.78
C ALA A 95 5.74 -20.61 -16.93
N GLU A 96 4.87 -21.51 -17.40
CA GLU A 96 3.43 -21.28 -17.47
C GLU A 96 2.83 -21.17 -16.06
N PHE A 97 1.94 -20.20 -15.85
CA PHE A 97 1.22 -20.06 -14.59
C PHE A 97 -0.05 -20.92 -14.56
N ILE A 98 -0.45 -21.33 -13.35
CA ILE A 98 -1.64 -22.14 -13.12
C ILE A 98 -2.91 -21.48 -13.65
N TRP A 99 -3.02 -20.14 -13.58
CA TRP A 99 -4.18 -19.43 -14.10
C TRP A 99 -4.25 -19.46 -15.63
N ASP A 100 -3.12 -19.52 -16.33
CA ASP A 100 -3.08 -19.72 -17.79
C ASP A 100 -3.52 -21.14 -18.15
N ALA A 101 -3.07 -22.15 -17.40
CA ALA A 101 -3.50 -23.53 -17.58
C ALA A 101 -5.01 -23.70 -17.30
N VAL A 102 -5.54 -23.02 -16.28
CA VAL A 102 -6.98 -22.98 -15.97
C VAL A 102 -7.77 -22.31 -17.10
N GLU A 103 -7.28 -21.21 -17.65
CA GLU A 103 -7.89 -20.53 -18.80
C GLU A 103 -7.90 -21.42 -20.05
N ARG A 104 -6.78 -22.09 -20.36
CA ARG A 104 -6.68 -23.04 -21.48
C ARG A 104 -7.67 -24.20 -21.34
N ALA A 105 -8.02 -24.59 -20.11
CA ALA A 105 -9.05 -25.59 -19.83
C ALA A 105 -10.49 -25.03 -19.89
N GLY A 106 -10.69 -23.80 -20.37
CA GLY A 106 -12.00 -23.15 -20.51
C GLY A 106 -12.60 -22.67 -19.19
N LYS A 107 -11.79 -22.48 -18.15
CA LYS A 107 -12.21 -22.02 -16.82
C LYS A 107 -11.69 -20.60 -16.54
N ARG A 108 -12.17 -19.99 -15.45
CA ARG A 108 -11.81 -18.63 -15.04
C ARG A 108 -11.13 -18.62 -13.68
N SER A 109 -10.17 -17.71 -13.52
CA SER A 109 -9.42 -17.47 -12.29
C SER A 109 -9.67 -16.05 -11.78
N ILE A 110 -9.63 -15.87 -10.46
CA ILE A 110 -9.60 -14.56 -9.81
C ILE A 110 -8.31 -14.50 -8.99
N LEU A 111 -7.45 -13.53 -9.29
CA LEU A 111 -6.19 -13.29 -8.61
C LEU A 111 -6.33 -12.02 -7.76
N LEU A 112 -6.06 -12.13 -6.47
CA LEU A 112 -6.18 -11.04 -5.51
C LEU A 112 -4.84 -10.83 -4.82
N LYS A 113 -4.16 -9.72 -5.09
CA LYS A 113 -2.87 -9.36 -4.45
C LYS A 113 -1.81 -10.47 -4.54
N TYR A 114 -1.84 -11.27 -5.60
CA TYR A 114 -0.94 -12.39 -5.79
C TYR A 114 0.41 -11.90 -6.37
N PRO A 115 1.56 -12.10 -5.70
CA PRO A 115 2.86 -11.68 -6.22
C PRO A 115 3.21 -12.39 -7.53
N ALA A 116 3.94 -11.73 -8.44
CA ALA A 116 4.27 -12.25 -9.78
C ALA A 116 3.10 -12.32 -10.77
N SER A 117 1.88 -11.92 -10.40
CA SER A 117 0.74 -12.01 -11.32
C SER A 117 0.61 -10.80 -12.28
N HIS A 118 1.24 -9.65 -11.98
CA HIS A 118 1.20 -8.48 -12.86
C HIS A 118 2.43 -8.41 -13.78
N PRO A 119 2.27 -8.02 -15.07
CA PRO A 119 1.00 -7.87 -15.76
C PRO A 119 0.27 -9.22 -15.92
N PRO A 120 -1.07 -9.22 -15.93
CA PRO A 120 -1.83 -10.47 -16.04
C PRO A 120 -1.52 -11.18 -17.36
N THR A 121 -1.28 -12.48 -17.30
CA THR A 121 -1.04 -13.33 -18.48
C THR A 121 -2.33 -13.95 -19.04
N MET A 122 -3.35 -14.11 -18.19
CA MET A 122 -4.69 -14.56 -18.56
C MET A 122 -5.47 -13.48 -19.33
N LYS A 123 -6.41 -13.89 -20.19
CA LYS A 123 -7.23 -13.02 -21.04
C LYS A 123 -8.69 -12.87 -20.58
N THR A 124 -9.18 -13.81 -19.78
CA THR A 124 -10.62 -13.97 -19.43
C THR A 124 -10.88 -14.04 -17.93
N GLY A 125 -9.83 -14.04 -17.11
CA GLY A 125 -9.91 -13.98 -15.65
C GLY A 125 -9.95 -12.56 -15.10
N VAL A 126 -9.94 -12.46 -13.77
CA VAL A 126 -9.90 -11.19 -13.05
C VAL A 126 -8.63 -11.10 -12.22
N GLN A 127 -7.90 -10.00 -12.32
CA GLN A 127 -6.83 -9.67 -11.40
C GLN A 127 -7.14 -8.38 -10.67
N VAL A 128 -6.98 -8.38 -9.35
CA VAL A 128 -7.09 -7.19 -8.50
C VAL A 128 -5.76 -7.02 -7.78
N CYS A 129 -5.00 -6.00 -8.19
CA CYS A 129 -3.65 -5.71 -7.71
C CYS A 129 -2.69 -6.91 -7.85
N GLY A 130 -1.77 -6.89 -8.83
CA GLY A 130 -0.71 -7.92 -8.93
C GLY A 130 0.71 -7.34 -8.81
N CYS A 131 0.83 -6.01 -8.71
CA CYS A 131 2.10 -5.28 -8.75
C CYS A 131 2.89 -5.37 -7.45
N HIS A 132 3.09 -6.55 -6.86
CA HIS A 132 3.75 -6.70 -5.54
C HIS A 132 5.19 -6.15 -5.51
N VAL A 133 5.30 -4.82 -5.41
CA VAL A 133 6.47 -3.98 -5.34
C VAL A 133 5.97 -2.77 -4.55
N ARG A 134 6.71 -2.36 -3.52
CA ARG A 134 6.42 -1.12 -2.80
C ARG A 134 7.33 -0.03 -3.39
N PRO A 135 6.80 1.10 -3.85
CA PRO A 135 5.37 1.43 -4.02
C PRO A 135 4.71 0.65 -5.19
N CYS A 136 3.42 0.30 -5.08
CA CYS A 136 2.70 -0.39 -6.17
C CYS A 136 2.53 0.57 -7.34
N ALA A 137 2.46 0.06 -8.56
CA ALA A 137 2.31 0.88 -9.78
C ALA A 137 1.12 1.85 -9.73
N HIS A 138 0.05 1.48 -9.00
CA HIS A 138 -1.20 2.25 -8.89
C HIS A 138 -1.31 3.04 -7.58
N GLN A 139 -0.23 3.09 -6.77
CA GLN A 139 -0.17 3.90 -5.56
C GLN A 139 0.22 5.33 -5.95
N ILE A 140 -0.74 6.26 -5.88
CA ILE A 140 -0.56 7.68 -6.16
C ILE A 140 0.39 8.33 -5.15
N ASP A 141 0.25 7.97 -3.87
CA ASP A 141 1.11 8.44 -2.78
C ASP A 141 1.13 7.45 -1.59
N GLY A 142 2.18 7.53 -0.78
CA GLY A 142 2.35 6.75 0.45
C GLY A 142 1.37 7.14 1.56
N ALA A 143 1.39 6.35 2.63
CA ALA A 143 0.69 6.72 3.86
C ALA A 143 1.47 7.80 4.59
N HIS A 144 0.76 8.71 5.24
CA HIS A 144 1.35 9.80 6.00
C HIS A 144 0.89 9.76 7.45
N LEU A 145 1.82 9.90 8.38
CA LEU A 145 1.56 10.25 9.76
C LEU A 145 1.93 11.72 9.91
N PHE A 146 0.95 12.61 9.74
CA PHE A 146 1.10 14.03 10.02
C PHE A 146 1.10 14.22 11.53
N SER A 147 2.20 14.73 12.07
CA SER A 147 2.32 14.89 13.52
C SER A 147 3.10 16.14 13.90
N THR A 148 2.73 16.74 15.03
CA THR A 148 3.49 17.84 15.66
C THR A 148 4.74 17.32 16.39
N VAL A 149 4.81 16.01 16.67
CA VAL A 149 5.89 15.33 17.41
C VAL A 149 6.43 14.10 16.66
N GLU A 150 7.62 13.64 17.01
CA GLU A 150 8.19 12.38 16.49
C GLU A 150 7.63 11.13 17.21
N PRO A 151 7.62 9.94 16.58
CA PRO A 151 8.01 9.66 15.20
C PRO A 151 6.94 10.09 14.19
N ARG A 152 7.36 10.64 13.04
CA ARG A 152 6.48 11.01 11.91
C ARG A 152 7.20 10.90 10.58
N ASN A 153 6.45 10.78 9.48
CA ASN A 153 7.00 10.88 8.12
C ASN A 153 6.50 12.11 7.34
N ALA A 154 5.58 12.88 7.94
CA ALA A 154 5.11 14.17 7.45
C ALA A 154 4.98 15.17 8.63
N PRO A 155 5.63 16.34 8.57
CA PRO A 155 5.52 17.34 9.62
C PRO A 155 4.13 18.00 9.61
N LEU A 156 3.57 18.22 10.79
CA LEU A 156 2.39 19.06 10.98
C LEU A 156 2.78 20.27 11.81
N ILE A 157 2.68 21.46 11.22
CA ILE A 157 2.93 22.73 11.88
C ILE A 157 1.58 23.39 12.13
N LEU A 158 1.31 23.70 13.41
CA LEU A 158 0.09 24.36 13.84
C LEU A 158 0.38 25.83 14.16
N ARG A 159 -0.49 26.71 13.68
CA ARG A 159 -0.52 28.13 14.03
C ARG A 159 -1.83 28.47 14.71
N GLU A 160 -1.76 29.26 15.77
CA GLU A 160 -2.94 29.80 16.40
C GLU A 160 -3.55 30.92 15.53
N VAL A 161 -4.87 30.90 15.38
CA VAL A 161 -5.64 31.91 14.65
C VAL A 161 -6.83 32.34 15.50
N SER A 162 -6.94 33.63 15.76
CA SER A 162 -8.04 34.25 16.51
C SER A 162 -8.88 35.16 15.60
N GLY A 163 -10.21 35.14 15.78
CA GLY A 163 -11.06 36.29 15.40
C GLY A 163 -11.44 36.45 13.92
N LYS A 164 -11.53 35.38 13.12
CA LYS A 164 -12.16 35.44 11.78
C LYS A 164 -13.56 34.81 11.82
N ALA A 165 -14.58 35.56 11.39
CA ALA A 165 -15.97 35.11 11.38
C ALA A 165 -16.24 33.88 10.49
N GLU A 166 -15.34 33.62 9.53
CA GLU A 166 -15.47 32.57 8.51
C GLU A 166 -14.78 31.25 8.86
N LEU A 167 -14.09 31.16 10.01
CA LEU A 167 -13.41 29.93 10.43
C LEU A 167 -14.32 29.06 11.31
N PRO A 168 -14.01 27.75 11.45
CA PRO A 168 -14.74 26.88 12.36
C PRO A 168 -14.80 27.44 13.79
N LYS A 169 -15.98 27.31 14.43
CA LYS A 169 -16.20 27.78 15.79
C LYS A 169 -15.41 26.92 16.79
N SER A 170 -14.72 27.57 17.71
CA SER A 170 -13.98 26.94 18.79
C SER A 170 -14.05 27.82 20.04
N LYS A 171 -14.18 27.21 21.22
CA LYS A 171 -14.16 27.92 22.51
C LYS A 171 -12.74 28.30 22.97
N ARG A 172 -11.72 27.65 22.40
CA ARG A 172 -10.30 28.02 22.50
C ARG A 172 -9.83 28.67 21.20
N PRO A 173 -8.73 29.44 21.20
CA PRO A 173 -8.09 29.87 19.95
C PRO A 173 -7.94 28.70 18.99
N LEU A 174 -8.22 28.92 17.70
CA LEU A 174 -8.22 27.84 16.72
C LEU A 174 -6.78 27.52 16.33
N LEU A 175 -6.37 26.25 16.34
CA LEU A 175 -5.09 25.87 15.75
C LEU A 175 -5.32 25.42 14.32
N VAL A 176 -4.53 25.94 13.37
CA VAL A 176 -4.65 25.61 11.95
C VAL A 176 -3.33 25.03 11.45
N GLY A 177 -3.41 23.95 10.69
CA GLY A 177 -2.26 23.33 10.02
C GLY A 177 -2.58 22.97 8.57
N GLU A 178 -1.52 22.75 7.80
CA GLU A 178 -1.60 22.30 6.41
C GLU A 178 -1.01 20.89 6.34
N MET A 179 -1.76 19.95 5.76
CA MET A 179 -1.35 18.59 5.49
C MET A 179 -1.05 18.48 4.00
N VAL A 180 0.23 18.53 3.65
CA VAL A 180 0.69 18.54 2.26
C VAL A 180 1.11 17.13 1.86
N PHE A 181 0.46 16.61 0.82
CA PHE A 181 0.82 15.38 0.13
C PHE A 181 1.75 15.77 -1.02
N GLU A 182 3.04 15.57 -0.82
CA GLU A 182 4.09 16.05 -1.73
C GLU A 182 4.42 15.03 -2.82
N ALA A 183 4.75 15.55 -4.01
CA ALA A 183 5.35 14.79 -5.10
C ALA A 183 6.75 14.28 -4.71
N ARG A 184 6.85 13.09 -4.12
CA ARG A 184 8.14 12.44 -3.87
C ARG A 184 8.54 11.58 -5.08
N GLY A 185 9.79 11.74 -5.53
CA GLY A 185 10.41 10.85 -6.53
C GLY A 185 10.30 11.28 -8.01
N LEU A 186 9.83 12.49 -8.33
CA LEU A 186 9.82 13.00 -9.71
C LEU A 186 11.10 13.76 -10.05
N GLY A 187 11.95 13.17 -10.88
CA GLY A 187 13.17 13.80 -11.42
C GLY A 187 14.34 13.92 -10.45
N GLY A 188 14.26 13.32 -9.25
CA GLY A 188 15.39 13.24 -8.31
C GLY A 188 16.26 12.01 -8.58
N GLU A 189 17.57 12.12 -8.37
CA GLU A 189 18.46 10.95 -8.30
C GLU A 189 17.99 10.04 -7.14
N SER A 190 17.55 8.83 -7.47
CA SER A 190 17.23 7.81 -6.46
C SER A 190 18.53 7.30 -5.85
N VAL A 191 18.88 7.79 -4.67
CA VAL A 191 20.06 7.35 -3.92
C VAL A 191 19.70 6.10 -3.09
N GLY A 192 19.61 4.93 -3.73
CA GLY A 192 19.36 3.67 -3.01
C GLY A 192 19.24 2.46 -3.91
N ALA A 193 19.85 1.35 -3.50
CA ALA A 193 19.69 0.06 -4.16
C ALA A 193 18.27 -0.50 -3.89
N GLY A 194 17.34 -0.22 -4.79
CA GLY A 194 16.00 -0.83 -4.81
C GLY A 194 14.99 -0.28 -3.79
N LEU A 195 13.72 -0.29 -4.20
CA LEU A 195 12.52 -0.06 -3.38
C LEU A 195 12.54 1.26 -2.56
N ASP A 196 12.24 2.38 -3.24
CA ASP A 196 12.49 3.76 -2.80
C ASP A 196 11.79 4.28 -1.52
N GLU A 197 11.02 3.47 -0.80
CA GLU A 197 10.30 3.93 0.41
C GLU A 197 10.76 3.24 1.71
N ARG A 198 11.77 2.34 1.68
CA ARG A 198 12.07 1.45 2.81
C ARG A 198 13.15 1.91 3.79
N THR A 199 14.00 2.88 3.45
CA THR A 199 15.14 3.26 4.30
C THR A 199 14.73 3.93 5.61
N ALA A 200 13.60 4.64 5.66
CA ALA A 200 13.14 5.28 6.90
C ALA A 200 12.31 4.37 7.82
N LEU A 201 11.67 3.31 7.29
CA LEU A 201 10.65 2.55 8.03
C LEU A 201 11.20 1.33 8.79
N TYR A 202 12.37 0.81 8.41
CA TYR A 202 12.92 -0.45 8.97
C TYR A 202 14.33 -0.35 9.56
N GLY A 203 14.88 0.87 9.71
CA GLY A 203 16.15 1.05 10.43
C GLY A 203 17.33 0.28 9.84
N VAL A 204 17.31 -0.04 8.54
CA VAL A 204 18.47 -0.60 7.85
C VAL A 204 19.42 0.57 7.59
N PRO A 205 20.59 0.63 8.26
CA PRO A 205 21.56 1.69 8.00
C PRO A 205 21.95 1.62 6.52
N ASP A 206 22.05 2.78 5.86
CA ASP A 206 22.75 2.85 4.59
C ASP A 206 24.15 2.24 4.80
N ALA A 207 24.42 1.09 4.17
CA ALA A 207 25.75 0.51 4.21
C ALA A 207 26.76 1.54 3.66
N GLU A 208 27.93 1.66 4.29
CA GLU A 208 28.98 2.64 3.93
C GLU A 208 29.59 2.41 2.52
N GLU A 209 29.11 1.43 1.77
CA GLU A 209 29.55 1.16 0.41
C GLU A 209 28.86 2.09 -0.60
N ALA A 210 29.66 2.61 -1.54
CA ALA A 210 29.18 3.49 -2.61
C ALA A 210 28.09 2.79 -3.44
N LYS A 211 26.86 3.30 -3.35
CA LYS A 211 25.69 2.82 -4.09
C LYS A 211 25.98 2.76 -5.60
N PRO A 212 25.65 1.66 -6.31
CA PRO A 212 25.90 1.55 -7.74
C PRO A 212 25.14 2.63 -8.52
N LYS A 213 25.87 3.38 -9.35
CA LYS A 213 25.29 4.39 -10.24
C LYS A 213 24.47 3.68 -11.33
N GLY A 214 23.14 3.84 -11.31
CA GLY A 214 22.28 3.50 -12.46
C GLY A 214 21.40 2.26 -12.34
N VAL A 215 20.96 1.85 -11.15
CA VAL A 215 19.87 0.85 -11.04
C VAL A 215 18.53 1.56 -11.23
N ASN A 216 18.01 1.56 -12.46
CA ASN A 216 16.65 2.04 -12.74
C ASN A 216 15.69 0.84 -12.67
N LEU A 217 15.01 0.67 -11.54
CA LEU A 217 13.78 -0.12 -11.53
C LEU A 217 12.71 0.77 -12.18
N SER A 218 12.50 0.60 -13.48
CA SER A 218 11.44 1.26 -14.25
C SER A 218 10.05 0.73 -13.88
N THR A 219 9.73 0.75 -12.58
CA THR A 219 8.36 0.54 -12.14
C THR A 219 7.60 1.81 -12.51
N PRO A 220 6.56 1.73 -13.36
CA PRO A 220 5.71 2.88 -13.62
C PRO A 220 5.00 3.21 -12.31
N VAL A 221 5.54 4.15 -11.54
CA VAL A 221 4.90 4.62 -10.33
C VAL A 221 4.07 5.82 -10.69
N CYS A 222 2.76 5.69 -10.51
CA CYS A 222 1.86 6.81 -10.57
C CYS A 222 2.19 7.75 -9.39
N LYS A 223 2.94 8.84 -9.61
CA LYS A 223 3.29 9.79 -8.56
C LYS A 223 2.61 11.13 -8.76
N LEU A 224 2.29 11.80 -7.64
CA LEU A 224 1.83 13.19 -7.61
C LEU A 224 2.84 14.12 -8.30
N VAL A 225 2.36 15.14 -9.03
CA VAL A 225 3.22 16.22 -9.56
C VAL A 225 3.25 17.42 -8.61
N PRO A 226 4.38 18.16 -8.52
CA PRO A 226 4.45 19.38 -7.72
C PRO A 226 3.36 20.40 -8.10
N PRO A 227 2.78 21.14 -7.13
CA PRO A 227 3.14 21.19 -5.71
C PRO A 227 2.50 20.06 -4.85
N GLY A 228 1.85 19.07 -5.46
CA GLY A 228 1.12 18.02 -4.75
C GLY A 228 -0.31 18.45 -4.39
N LYS A 229 -0.84 17.96 -3.27
CA LYS A 229 -2.19 18.29 -2.80
C LYS A 229 -2.21 18.64 -1.32
N THR A 230 -2.90 19.71 -0.96
CA THR A 230 -3.01 20.19 0.42
C THR A 230 -4.41 19.99 0.97
N PHE A 231 -4.49 19.50 2.20
CA PHE A 231 -5.68 19.54 3.04
C PHE A 231 -5.39 20.42 4.26
N TYR A 232 -6.44 21.00 4.83
CA TYR A 232 -6.33 21.93 5.94
C TYR A 232 -6.90 21.29 7.19
N LEU A 233 -6.13 21.34 8.28
CA LEU A 233 -6.50 20.81 9.59
C LEU A 233 -6.84 21.99 10.52
N PHE A 234 -7.95 21.87 11.24
CA PHE A 234 -8.38 22.81 12.26
C PHE A 234 -8.58 22.05 13.57
N VAL A 235 -7.82 22.39 14.61
CA VAL A 235 -7.96 21.82 15.95
C VAL A 235 -8.85 22.74 16.77
N THR A 236 -9.94 22.19 17.26
CA THR A 236 -11.02 22.91 17.92
C THR A 236 -11.23 22.43 19.35
N SER A 237 -11.84 23.29 20.16
CA SER A 237 -12.36 22.95 21.48
C SER A 237 -13.86 23.20 21.48
N VAL A 238 -14.66 22.15 21.65
CA VAL A 238 -16.12 22.23 21.73
C VAL A 238 -16.56 22.52 23.15
N GLU A 239 -15.96 21.86 24.14
CA GLU A 239 -16.35 22.01 25.54
C GLU A 239 -15.72 23.25 26.20
N GLY A 240 -14.49 23.60 25.82
CA GLY A 240 -13.75 24.79 26.28
C GLY A 240 -12.55 24.47 27.18
N ASP A 241 -12.59 23.32 27.84
CA ASP A 241 -11.58 22.92 28.83
C ASP A 241 -10.31 22.31 28.20
N ALA A 242 -10.43 21.76 26.99
CA ALA A 242 -9.35 21.13 26.23
C ALA A 242 -9.64 21.16 24.72
N TYR A 243 -8.62 21.01 23.88
CA TYR A 243 -8.83 20.62 22.49
C TYR A 243 -9.31 19.17 22.44
N ASP A 244 -10.41 18.93 21.75
CA ASP A 244 -11.16 17.67 21.79
C ASP A 244 -11.51 17.12 20.40
N LYS A 245 -11.38 17.95 19.36
CA LYS A 245 -11.81 17.62 18.01
C LYS A 245 -10.91 18.26 16.95
N VAL A 246 -10.76 17.56 15.84
CA VAL A 246 -10.18 18.13 14.61
C VAL A 246 -11.20 18.17 13.48
N ILE A 247 -11.06 19.15 12.61
CA ILE A 247 -11.81 19.31 11.37
C ILE A 247 -10.81 19.29 10.22
N ILE A 248 -11.09 18.50 9.19
CA ILE A 248 -10.28 18.44 7.96
C ILE A 248 -11.10 19.03 6.82
N ALA A 249 -10.50 19.92 6.03
CA ALA A 249 -11.15 20.57 4.90
C ALA A 249 -10.25 20.61 3.65
N LYS A 250 -10.87 20.83 2.49
CA LYS A 250 -10.17 20.99 1.20
C LYS A 250 -9.69 22.42 0.94
N ASP A 251 -10.08 23.36 1.78
CA ASP A 251 -9.82 24.79 1.58
C ASP A 251 -9.41 25.45 2.90
N PRO A 252 -8.66 26.57 2.83
CA PRO A 252 -8.11 27.22 4.02
C PRO A 252 -9.15 27.93 4.89
N SER A 253 -10.40 28.10 4.42
CA SER A 253 -11.48 28.68 5.25
C SER A 253 -12.19 27.63 6.10
N GLY A 254 -12.06 26.33 5.78
CA GLY A 254 -12.72 25.25 6.49
C GLY A 254 -14.16 24.97 6.05
N HIS A 255 -14.67 25.70 5.04
CA HIS A 255 -16.04 25.54 4.55
C HIS A 255 -16.29 24.22 3.79
N LYS A 256 -15.30 23.75 3.01
CA LYS A 256 -15.33 22.46 2.32
C LYS A 256 -14.79 21.37 3.24
N LYS A 257 -15.47 21.23 4.37
CA LYS A 257 -15.21 20.19 5.36
C LYS A 257 -15.40 18.79 4.77
N ILE A 258 -14.45 17.91 5.04
CA ILE A 258 -14.46 16.51 4.60
C ILE A 258 -14.46 15.52 5.78
N ALA A 259 -14.02 15.94 6.96
CA ALA A 259 -14.10 15.13 8.17
C ALA A 259 -14.18 16.00 9.43
N GLU A 260 -14.85 15.49 10.45
CA GLU A 260 -14.68 15.89 11.85
C GLU A 260 -14.32 14.64 12.62
N LEU A 261 -13.25 14.67 13.41
CA LEU A 261 -12.75 13.48 14.09
C LEU A 261 -12.45 13.77 15.55
N VAL A 262 -12.77 12.81 16.41
CA VAL A 262 -12.25 12.71 17.79
C VAL A 262 -11.15 11.64 17.87
N PRO A 263 -10.32 11.61 18.93
CA PRO A 263 -9.24 10.63 19.05
C PRO A 263 -9.72 9.18 18.91
N GLY A 264 -9.03 8.43 18.05
CA GLY A 264 -9.36 7.05 17.68
C GLY A 264 -10.29 6.91 16.46
N GLU A 265 -10.95 7.98 16.02
CA GLU A 265 -11.95 7.95 14.95
C GLU A 265 -11.32 7.97 13.54
N TRP A 266 -11.92 7.22 12.63
CA TRP A 266 -11.63 7.25 11.20
C TRP A 266 -12.66 8.11 10.46
N SER A 267 -12.21 8.86 9.45
CA SER A 267 -13.12 9.46 8.46
C SER A 267 -13.75 8.36 7.59
N SER A 268 -14.84 8.70 6.90
CA SER A 268 -15.27 7.91 5.74
C SER A 268 -14.16 7.87 4.68
N TRP A 269 -14.25 6.90 3.77
CA TRP A 269 -13.45 6.92 2.55
C TRP A 269 -13.76 8.19 1.75
N LEU A 270 -12.71 8.83 1.26
CA LEU A 270 -12.77 10.02 0.41
C LEU A 270 -12.27 9.64 -0.97
N LEU A 271 -12.97 10.10 -2.01
CA LEU A 271 -12.49 10.02 -3.38
C LEU A 271 -12.02 11.40 -3.83
N GLU A 272 -10.77 11.46 -4.27
CA GLU A 272 -10.10 12.71 -4.56
C GLU A 272 -9.38 12.68 -5.89
N LYS A 273 -9.43 13.81 -6.61
CA LYS A 273 -8.65 14.00 -7.83
C LYS A 273 -7.24 14.47 -7.48
N PHE A 274 -6.26 13.83 -8.09
CA PHE A 274 -4.85 14.10 -7.94
C PHE A 274 -4.21 14.35 -9.31
N GLN A 275 -3.35 15.35 -9.39
CA GLN A 275 -2.52 15.58 -10.57
C GLN A 275 -1.32 14.64 -10.46
N THR A 276 -1.16 13.76 -11.44
CA THR A 276 -0.07 12.77 -11.49
C THR A 276 0.71 12.90 -12.79
N VAL A 277 1.86 12.23 -12.88
CA VAL A 277 2.67 12.20 -14.11
C VAL A 277 1.93 11.67 -15.33
N ASP A 278 0.94 10.79 -15.12
CA ASP A 278 0.14 10.20 -16.19
C ASP A 278 -1.16 10.98 -16.43
N GLY A 279 -1.30 12.17 -15.84
CA GLY A 279 -2.51 12.99 -15.88
C GLY A 279 -3.33 12.93 -14.60
N VAL A 280 -4.59 13.39 -14.67
CA VAL A 280 -5.50 13.42 -13.52
C VAL A 280 -5.96 12.00 -13.21
N ARG A 281 -5.77 11.56 -11.97
CA ARG A 281 -6.29 10.29 -11.45
C ARG A 281 -7.16 10.51 -10.23
N GLU A 282 -8.08 9.58 -9.99
CA GLU A 282 -8.90 9.55 -8.79
C GLU A 282 -8.38 8.50 -7.83
N GLY A 283 -8.12 8.92 -6.60
CA GLY A 283 -7.57 8.05 -5.56
C GLY A 283 -8.41 8.09 -4.29
N THR A 284 -8.45 6.97 -3.59
CA THR A 284 -9.11 6.88 -2.29
C THR A 284 -8.14 7.12 -1.14
N LEU A 285 -8.60 7.80 -0.12
CA LEU A 285 -7.89 7.97 1.15
C LEU A 285 -8.86 8.14 2.31
N ARG A 286 -8.37 7.90 3.52
CA ARG A 286 -9.08 8.22 4.77
C ARG A 286 -8.10 8.73 5.81
N PHE A 287 -8.62 9.48 6.76
CA PHE A 287 -7.87 10.04 7.88
C PHE A 287 -8.26 9.34 9.17
N LYS A 288 -7.33 9.19 10.09
CA LYS A 288 -7.59 8.85 11.49
C LYS A 288 -6.93 9.87 12.39
N LEU A 289 -7.67 10.37 13.37
CA LEU A 289 -7.06 11.08 14.48
C LEU A 289 -6.51 10.04 15.45
N GLU A 290 -5.20 9.79 15.39
CA GLU A 290 -4.55 8.84 16.30
C GLU A 290 -4.44 9.42 17.72
N GLU A 291 -4.11 10.71 17.82
CA GLU A 291 -3.87 11.34 19.12
C GLU A 291 -4.12 12.86 19.06
N LEU A 292 -4.73 13.41 20.10
CA LEU A 292 -4.88 14.85 20.36
C LEU A 292 -4.69 15.11 21.85
N SER A 293 -3.68 15.89 22.22
CA SER A 293 -3.53 16.37 23.59
C SER A 293 -4.48 17.53 23.88
N GLY A 294 -4.96 17.63 25.11
CA GLY A 294 -5.89 18.69 25.51
C GLY A 294 -5.32 20.12 25.41
N ASP A 295 -3.99 20.27 25.38
CA ASP A 295 -3.29 21.54 25.15
C ASP A 295 -2.96 21.80 23.66
N GLY A 296 -3.26 20.86 22.76
CA GLY A 296 -3.07 20.99 21.32
C GLY A 296 -1.61 20.87 20.86
N LYS A 297 -0.67 20.53 21.75
CA LYS A 297 0.75 20.37 21.41
C LYS A 297 1.05 19.05 20.72
N VAL A 298 0.28 18.00 21.02
CA VAL A 298 0.40 16.68 20.38
C VAL A 298 -0.83 16.48 19.52
N VAL A 299 -0.63 16.46 18.20
CA VAL A 299 -1.67 16.11 17.23
C VAL A 299 -1.08 15.14 16.25
N LYS A 300 -1.72 13.98 16.09
CA LYS A 300 -1.31 12.91 15.16
C LYS A 300 -2.47 12.53 14.27
N ILE A 301 -2.34 12.80 12.97
CA ILE A 301 -3.28 12.39 11.93
C ILE A 301 -2.62 11.36 11.04
N TYR A 302 -3.17 10.16 10.98
CA TYR A 302 -2.79 9.17 10.00
C TYR A 302 -3.65 9.29 8.75
N ALA A 303 -3.03 9.43 7.58
CA ALA A 303 -3.66 9.32 6.28
C ALA A 303 -3.20 8.02 5.61
N THR A 304 -4.15 7.24 5.07
CA THR A 304 -3.83 6.01 4.35
C THR A 304 -3.02 6.29 3.08
N GLN A 305 -2.38 5.23 2.55
CA GLN A 305 -1.88 5.25 1.18
C GLN A 305 -2.99 5.65 0.22
N ILE A 306 -2.63 6.38 -0.83
CA ILE A 306 -3.56 6.81 -1.87
C ILE A 306 -3.45 5.83 -3.03
N MET A 307 -4.53 5.10 -3.29
CA MET A 307 -4.60 4.11 -4.36
C MET A 307 -5.55 4.60 -5.44
N ASP A 308 -5.11 4.48 -6.70
CA ASP A 308 -5.95 4.74 -7.88
C ASP A 308 -7.12 3.75 -7.94
N VAL A 309 -8.32 4.23 -8.30
CA VAL A 309 -9.54 3.40 -8.35
C VAL A 309 -9.79 2.67 -9.66
N ASP A 310 -9.09 3.01 -10.74
CA ASP A 310 -9.35 2.45 -12.08
C ASP A 310 -8.23 1.50 -12.52
N HIS A 311 -6.97 1.87 -12.27
CA HIS A 311 -5.87 1.28 -13.02
C HIS A 311 -5.25 0.03 -12.39
N TYR A 312 -5.77 -0.47 -11.26
CA TYR A 312 -5.15 -1.55 -10.49
C TYR A 312 -5.69 -2.96 -10.78
N THR A 313 -6.61 -3.07 -11.73
CA THR A 313 -7.32 -4.32 -12.04
C THR A 313 -7.18 -4.74 -13.50
N PHE A 314 -7.46 -6.00 -13.77
CA PHE A 314 -7.70 -6.51 -15.11
C PHE A 314 -8.96 -7.39 -15.09
N PRO A 315 -9.92 -7.17 -16.00
CA PRO A 315 -10.01 -6.02 -16.90
C PRO A 315 -10.17 -4.70 -16.11
N GLU A 316 -9.73 -3.57 -16.68
CA GLU A 316 -9.74 -2.26 -15.99
C GLU A 316 -11.13 -1.85 -15.50
N SER A 317 -12.19 -2.28 -16.19
CA SER A 317 -13.58 -1.96 -15.82
C SER A 317 -13.98 -2.43 -14.42
N VAL A 318 -13.27 -3.41 -13.83
CA VAL A 318 -13.57 -3.94 -12.50
C VAL A 318 -13.13 -2.99 -11.39
N GLY A 319 -12.11 -2.15 -11.61
CA GLY A 319 -11.52 -1.30 -10.57
C GLY A 319 -12.55 -0.35 -9.94
N ARG A 320 -13.24 0.42 -10.79
CA ARG A 320 -14.27 1.37 -10.38
C ARG A 320 -15.46 0.67 -9.71
N GLU A 321 -15.91 -0.44 -10.29
CA GLU A 321 -17.02 -1.24 -9.76
C GLU A 321 -16.72 -1.73 -8.34
N LEU A 322 -15.49 -2.19 -8.08
CA LEU A 322 -15.06 -2.59 -6.74
C LEU A 322 -15.13 -1.44 -5.75
N TYR A 323 -14.63 -0.26 -6.12
CA TYR A 323 -14.73 0.92 -5.27
C TYR A 323 -16.19 1.29 -4.96
N GLU A 324 -17.05 1.35 -5.97
CA GLU A 324 -18.45 1.76 -5.82
C GLU A 324 -19.27 0.79 -4.96
N ASN A 325 -18.95 -0.50 -4.99
CA ASN A 325 -19.70 -1.54 -4.27
C ASN A 325 -19.08 -1.94 -2.91
N VAL A 326 -17.77 -1.76 -2.73
CA VAL A 326 -17.04 -2.28 -1.56
C VAL A 326 -16.39 -1.17 -0.72
N GLY A 327 -16.00 -0.04 -1.32
CA GLY A 327 -15.36 1.10 -0.63
C GLY A 327 -13.85 1.00 -0.53
#